data_AF-A0A7C1DEM7-F1
#
_entry.id   AF-A0A7C1DEM7-F1
#
_cell.length_a   1.000
_cell.length_b   1.000
_cell.length_c   1.000
_cell.angle_alpha   90.00
_cell.angle_beta   90.00
_cell.angle_gamma   90.00
#
_symmetry.space_group_name_H-M   'P 1'
#
loop_
_entity.id
_entity.type
_entity.pdbx_description
1 polymer ?
#
loop_
_entity_poly.entity_id
_entity_poly.type
_entity_poly.pdbx_seq_one_letter_code
_entity_poly.pdbx_strand_id
1 'polypeptide(L)'
;MSACDDFKGLLMGLIDEELTPDETGRVHRHLKRCAACRREYEQLRETASKIGGVSYREPADEVLESLWNAPYSHYTRVSGIVLIIGGWAALILYILYEWIVRNSQGIFPKIGAAMMIVGFVILLFTAIRERIVKHKVDPYREVVR
;
A
#
# COMPACT_ATOMS: atom_id res chain seq x y z
N MET A 1 -22.68 -27.85 36.34
CA MET A 1 -22.65 -26.78 35.32
C MET A 1 -21.25 -26.20 35.09
N SER A 2 -20.31 -26.26 36.05
CA SER A 2 -18.92 -25.80 35.85
C SER A 2 -18.12 -26.57 34.80
N ALA A 3 -18.23 -27.91 34.79
CA ALA A 3 -17.41 -28.74 33.90
C ALA A 3 -17.66 -28.54 32.40
N CYS A 4 -18.82 -28.00 31.98
CA CYS A 4 -19.09 -27.78 30.56
C CYS A 4 -18.50 -26.47 30.03
N ASP A 5 -18.34 -25.45 30.87
CA ASP A 5 -17.75 -24.18 30.45
C ASP A 5 -16.24 -24.34 30.16
N ASP A 6 -15.55 -25.21 30.90
CA ASP A 6 -14.14 -25.55 30.63
C ASP A 6 -13.94 -26.19 29.25
N PHE A 7 -14.93 -26.95 28.76
CA PHE A 7 -14.84 -27.61 27.44
C PHE A 7 -15.23 -26.71 26.28
N LYS A 8 -15.99 -25.62 26.49
CA LYS A 8 -16.38 -24.70 25.40
C LYS A 8 -15.17 -24.08 24.71
N GLY A 9 -14.17 -23.64 25.47
CA GLY A 9 -12.92 -23.12 24.90
C GLY A 9 -12.16 -24.16 24.08
N LEU A 10 -12.22 -25.43 24.51
CA LEU A 10 -11.56 -26.54 23.83
C LEU A 10 -12.31 -26.99 22.56
N LEU A 11 -13.60 -26.67 22.39
CA LEU A 11 -14.34 -27.04 21.17
C LEU A 11 -13.80 -26.33 19.92
N MET A 12 -13.40 -25.06 20.06
CA MET A 12 -12.83 -24.29 18.95
C MET A 12 -11.46 -24.86 18.55
N GLY A 13 -10.58 -25.09 19.53
CA GLY A 13 -9.28 -25.73 19.28
C GLY A 13 -9.39 -27.14 18.70
N LEU A 14 -10.49 -27.87 18.97
CA LEU A 14 -10.76 -29.15 18.33
C LEU A 14 -11.14 -29.01 16.84
N ILE A 15 -11.78 -27.91 16.45
CA ILE A 15 -12.14 -27.62 15.05
C ILE A 15 -10.89 -27.16 14.27
N ASP A 16 -10.02 -26.39 14.91
CA ASP A 16 -8.79 -25.85 14.31
C ASP A 16 -7.60 -26.83 14.39
N GLU A 17 -7.80 -28.03 14.96
CA GLU A 17 -6.76 -29.07 15.17
C GLU A 17 -5.56 -28.62 16.05
N GLU A 18 -5.78 -27.67 16.95
CA GLU A 18 -4.74 -27.08 17.82
C GLU A 18 -4.61 -27.74 19.19
N LEU A 19 -5.50 -28.69 19.53
CA LEU A 19 -5.47 -29.36 20.83
C LEU A 19 -4.34 -30.40 20.93
N THR A 20 -3.75 -30.50 22.11
CA THR A 20 -2.83 -31.61 22.40
C THR A 20 -3.57 -32.97 22.37
N PRO A 21 -2.87 -34.10 22.19
CA PRO A 21 -3.49 -35.42 22.20
C PRO A 21 -4.27 -35.74 23.50
N ASP A 22 -3.79 -35.26 24.65
CA ASP A 22 -4.46 -35.44 25.94
C ASP A 22 -5.78 -34.65 26.02
N GLU A 23 -5.75 -33.39 25.59
CA GLU A 23 -6.92 -32.52 25.56
C GLU A 23 -7.98 -33.04 24.58
N THR A 24 -7.56 -33.46 23.40
CA THR A 24 -8.43 -34.09 22.39
C THR A 24 -9.14 -35.32 22.98
N GLY A 25 -8.40 -36.18 23.68
CA GLY A 25 -8.96 -37.34 24.37
C GLY A 25 -9.98 -36.97 25.45
N ARG A 26 -9.71 -35.91 26.23
CA ARG A 26 -10.63 -35.37 27.25
C ARG A 26 -11.92 -34.83 26.64
N VAL A 27 -11.81 -34.03 25.58
CA VAL A 27 -12.97 -33.44 24.87
C VAL A 27 -13.83 -34.55 24.26
N HIS A 28 -13.24 -35.55 23.58
CA HIS A 28 -14.02 -36.66 23.02
C HIS A 28 -14.76 -37.48 24.09
N ARG A 29 -14.13 -37.72 25.24
CA ARG A 29 -14.83 -38.38 26.38
C ARG A 29 -16.00 -37.54 26.88
N HIS A 30 -15.86 -36.22 26.91
CA HIS A 30 -16.93 -35.31 27.30
C HIS A 30 -18.08 -35.30 26.29
N LEU A 31 -17.77 -35.19 24.98
CA LEU A 31 -18.76 -35.21 23.89
C LEU A 31 -19.57 -36.51 23.85
N LYS A 32 -19.00 -37.65 24.27
CA LYS A 32 -19.74 -38.92 24.40
C LYS A 32 -20.79 -38.89 25.50
N ARG A 33 -20.59 -38.10 26.57
CA ARG A 33 -21.43 -38.07 27.78
C ARG A 33 -22.38 -36.87 27.84
N CYS A 34 -22.06 -35.76 27.16
CA CYS A 34 -22.84 -34.53 27.20
C CYS A 34 -23.52 -34.24 25.84
N ALA A 35 -24.86 -34.29 25.82
CA ALA A 35 -25.64 -33.99 24.62
C ALA A 35 -25.69 -32.49 24.28
N ALA A 36 -25.48 -31.60 25.25
CA ALA A 36 -25.48 -30.15 25.02
C ALA A 36 -24.21 -29.72 24.27
N CYS A 37 -23.02 -30.10 24.78
CA CYS A 37 -21.75 -29.79 24.13
C CYS A 37 -21.60 -30.46 22.75
N ARG A 38 -22.25 -31.62 22.55
CA ARG A 38 -22.28 -32.25 21.22
C ARG A 38 -23.04 -31.41 20.19
N ARG A 39 -24.21 -30.88 20.56
CA ARG A 39 -24.98 -29.99 19.68
C ARG A 39 -24.22 -28.70 19.37
N GLU A 40 -23.55 -28.13 20.37
CA GLU A 40 -22.73 -26.94 20.21
C GLU A 40 -21.55 -27.18 19.26
N TYR A 41 -20.84 -28.30 19.43
CA TYR A 41 -19.76 -28.71 18.52
C TYR A 41 -20.25 -28.91 17.07
N GLU A 42 -21.41 -29.55 16.87
CA GLU A 42 -22.00 -29.75 15.54
C GLU A 42 -22.36 -28.41 14.87
N GLN A 43 -22.93 -27.46 15.61
CA GLN A 43 -23.25 -26.12 15.10
C GLN A 43 -22.00 -25.32 14.71
N LEU A 44 -20.95 -25.36 15.55
CA LEU A 44 -19.68 -24.71 15.27
C LEU A 44 -19.02 -25.31 14.02
N ARG A 45 -19.01 -26.64 13.92
CA ARG A 45 -18.46 -27.36 12.76
C ARG A 45 -19.21 -27.03 11.46
N GLU A 46 -20.54 -26.94 11.49
CA GLU A 46 -21.33 -26.55 10.34
C GLU A 46 -20.97 -25.12 9.89
N THR A 47 -20.85 -24.19 10.85
CA THR A 47 -20.47 -22.80 10.57
C THR A 47 -19.06 -22.69 9.99
N ALA A 48 -18.09 -23.40 10.59
CA ALA A 48 -16.72 -23.44 10.12
C ALA A 48 -16.63 -24.00 8.68
N SER A 49 -17.42 -25.04 8.36
CA SER A 49 -17.45 -25.62 7.01
C SER A 49 -17.96 -24.64 5.94
N LYS A 50 -18.90 -23.76 6.30
CA LYS A 50 -19.44 -22.73 5.40
C LYS A 50 -18.41 -21.64 5.10
N ILE A 51 -17.51 -21.36 6.04
CA ILE A 51 -16.44 -20.36 5.90
C ILE A 51 -15.21 -20.96 5.22
N GLY A 52 -14.84 -22.20 5.56
CA GLY A 52 -13.66 -22.88 5.02
C GLY A 52 -13.72 -23.17 3.51
N GLY A 53 -14.90 -23.07 2.89
CA GLY A 53 -15.05 -23.14 1.43
C GLY A 53 -14.57 -21.88 0.68
N VAL A 54 -14.29 -20.78 1.39
CA VAL A 54 -13.72 -19.57 0.79
C VAL A 54 -12.21 -19.74 0.68
N SER A 55 -11.76 -20.48 -0.33
CA SER A 55 -10.34 -20.50 -0.68
C SER A 55 -9.97 -19.11 -1.19
N TYR A 56 -9.30 -18.30 -0.38
CA TYR A 56 -8.63 -17.11 -0.87
C TYR A 56 -7.51 -17.57 -1.81
N ARG A 57 -7.76 -17.50 -3.11
CA ARG A 57 -6.71 -17.63 -4.12
C ARG A 57 -6.00 -16.29 -4.18
N GLU A 58 -4.78 -16.27 -3.68
CA GLU A 58 -3.88 -15.15 -3.93
C GLU A 58 -3.77 -14.96 -5.45
N PRO A 59 -4.11 -13.77 -5.98
CA PRO A 59 -3.98 -13.51 -7.40
C PRO A 59 -2.51 -13.70 -7.79
N ALA A 60 -2.27 -14.46 -8.86
CA ALA A 60 -0.92 -14.69 -9.36
C ALA A 60 -0.21 -13.35 -9.62
N ASP A 61 1.07 -13.28 -9.28
CA ASP A 61 1.91 -12.08 -9.41
C ASP A 61 1.82 -11.45 -10.80
N GLU A 62 1.64 -12.27 -11.85
CA GLU A 62 1.44 -11.83 -13.23
C GLU A 62 0.21 -10.90 -13.41
N VAL A 63 -0.88 -11.18 -12.70
CA VAL A 63 -2.10 -10.34 -12.75
C VAL A 63 -1.87 -9.04 -12.00
N LEU A 64 -1.22 -9.10 -10.84
CA LEU A 64 -0.83 -7.91 -10.08
C LEU A 64 0.09 -6.99 -10.89
N GLU A 65 1.09 -7.58 -11.55
CA GLU A 65 2.06 -6.87 -12.37
C GLU A 65 1.39 -6.23 -13.61
N SER A 66 0.44 -6.92 -14.22
CA SER A 66 -0.36 -6.36 -15.33
C SER A 66 -1.19 -5.14 -14.92
N LEU A 67 -1.70 -5.13 -13.69
CA LEU A 67 -2.44 -4.00 -13.10
C LEU A 67 -1.50 -2.84 -12.75
N TRP A 68 -0.31 -3.13 -12.21
CA TRP A 68 0.69 -2.10 -11.89
C TRP A 68 1.26 -1.44 -13.15
N ASN A 69 1.42 -2.22 -14.22
CA ASN A 69 1.84 -1.75 -15.54
C ASN A 69 0.70 -1.15 -16.36
N ALA A 70 -0.51 -1.00 -15.79
CA ALA A 70 -1.61 -0.36 -16.48
C ALA A 70 -1.22 1.08 -16.89
N PRO A 71 -1.52 1.48 -18.13
CA PRO A 71 -1.00 2.71 -18.76
C PRO A 71 -1.44 4.02 -18.07
N TYR A 72 -2.31 3.94 -17.07
CA TYR A 72 -2.85 5.09 -16.34
C TYR A 72 -1.79 5.89 -15.55
N SER A 73 -0.65 5.29 -15.18
CA SER A 73 0.38 5.96 -14.37
C SER A 73 1.43 6.74 -15.18
N HIS A 74 1.64 6.38 -16.45
CA HIS A 74 2.72 6.96 -17.26
C HIS A 74 2.32 8.33 -17.87
N TYR A 75 1.09 8.47 -18.36
CA TYR A 75 0.63 9.69 -19.03
C TYR A 75 0.43 10.87 -18.07
N THR A 76 -0.04 10.61 -16.85
CA THR A 76 -0.18 11.63 -15.79
C THR A 76 1.17 12.18 -15.35
N ARG A 77 2.20 11.33 -15.28
CA ARG A 77 3.54 11.75 -14.89
C ARG A 77 4.27 12.55 -15.97
N VAL A 78 4.16 12.12 -17.23
CA VAL A 78 4.80 12.83 -18.36
C VAL A 78 4.13 14.19 -18.60
N SER A 79 2.80 14.24 -18.60
CA SER A 79 2.07 15.51 -18.82
C SER A 79 2.41 16.58 -17.77
N GLY A 80 2.53 16.20 -16.50
CA GLY A 80 2.94 17.12 -15.43
C GLY A 80 4.35 17.69 -15.64
N ILE A 81 5.30 16.86 -16.07
CA ILE A 81 6.69 17.30 -16.34
C ILE A 81 6.74 18.24 -17.55
N VAL A 82 6.03 17.92 -18.63
CA VAL A 82 5.97 18.77 -19.83
C VAL A 82 5.38 20.14 -19.51
N LEU A 83 4.32 20.19 -18.69
CA LEU A 83 3.69 21.45 -18.29
C LEU A 83 4.64 22.33 -17.48
N ILE A 84 5.40 21.73 -16.55
CA ILE A 84 6.39 22.45 -15.72
C ILE A 84 7.53 22.98 -16.60
N ILE A 85 8.12 22.14 -17.45
CA ILE A 85 9.23 22.54 -18.33
C ILE A 85 8.77 23.62 -19.32
N GLY A 86 7.58 23.45 -19.91
CA GLY A 86 7.00 24.42 -20.84
C GLY A 86 6.72 25.78 -20.19
N GLY A 87 6.13 25.78 -18.99
CA GLY A 87 5.88 27.02 -18.23
C GLY A 87 7.18 27.75 -17.87
N TRP A 88 8.22 27.00 -17.52
CA TRP A 88 9.55 27.52 -17.24
C TRP A 88 10.22 28.14 -18.46
N ALA A 89 10.17 27.46 -19.60
CA ALA A 89 10.70 27.97 -20.85
C ALA A 89 9.99 29.27 -21.26
N ALA A 90 8.65 29.34 -21.10
CA ALA A 90 7.88 30.54 -21.39
C ALA A 90 8.26 31.73 -20.49
N LEU A 91 8.45 31.51 -19.18
CA LEU A 91 8.88 32.56 -18.25
C LEU A 91 10.28 33.08 -18.58
N ILE A 92 11.23 32.19 -18.88
CA ILE A 92 12.60 32.57 -19.28
C ILE A 92 12.56 33.38 -20.58
N LEU A 93 11.79 32.95 -21.58
CA LEU A 93 11.63 33.68 -22.84
C LEU A 93 11.00 35.07 -22.63
N TYR A 94 10.01 35.18 -21.75
CA TYR A 94 9.37 36.45 -21.43
C TYR A 94 10.37 37.44 -20.78
N ILE A 95 11.17 36.98 -19.82
CA ILE A 95 12.19 37.80 -19.16
C ILE A 95 13.29 38.23 -20.14
N LEU A 96 13.75 37.31 -21.00
CA LEU A 96 14.73 37.63 -22.05
C LEU A 96 14.19 38.65 -23.05
N TYR A 97 12.92 38.50 -23.46
CA TYR A 97 12.25 39.44 -24.34
C TYR A 97 12.15 40.83 -23.69
N GLU A 98 11.72 40.91 -22.43
CA GLU A 98 11.62 42.17 -21.71
C GLU A 98 13.00 42.82 -21.51
N TRP A 99 14.05 42.02 -21.30
CA TRP A 99 15.43 42.49 -21.19
C TRP A 99 15.96 43.09 -22.51
N ILE A 100 15.69 42.45 -23.66
CA ILE A 100 16.15 42.89 -24.98
C ILE A 100 15.39 44.13 -25.46
N VAL A 101 14.06 44.14 -25.30
CA VAL A 101 13.20 45.21 -25.86
C VAL A 101 13.12 46.42 -24.95
N ARG A 102 13.18 46.23 -23.63
CA ARG A 102 12.96 47.28 -22.63
C ARG A 102 14.25 47.50 -21.84
N ASN A 103 15.27 48.03 -22.51
CA ASN A 103 16.59 48.33 -21.94
C ASN A 103 16.60 49.45 -20.86
N SER A 104 15.43 49.97 -20.47
CA SER A 104 15.27 51.15 -19.61
C SER A 104 14.69 50.86 -18.21
N GLN A 105 14.25 49.63 -17.91
CA GLN A 105 13.76 49.30 -16.58
C GLN A 105 14.92 49.16 -15.59
N GLY A 106 14.75 49.71 -14.38
CA GLY A 106 15.72 49.61 -13.28
C GLY A 106 16.10 48.15 -12.96
N ILE A 107 17.22 47.97 -12.26
CA ILE A 107 17.84 46.65 -12.03
C ILE A 107 16.99 45.79 -11.07
N PHE A 108 16.18 46.43 -10.21
CA PHE A 108 15.37 45.77 -9.18
C PHE A 108 14.41 44.67 -9.68
N PRO A 109 13.51 44.90 -10.66
CA PRO A 109 12.61 43.85 -11.17
C PRO A 109 13.37 42.66 -11.78
N LYS A 110 14.55 42.89 -12.37
CA LYS A 110 15.40 41.83 -12.93
C LYS A 110 15.94 40.90 -11.84
N ILE A 111 16.41 41.48 -10.73
CA ILE A 111 16.94 40.72 -9.60
C ILE A 111 15.83 39.93 -8.90
N GLY A 112 14.63 40.52 -8.73
CA GLY A 112 13.49 39.83 -8.13
C GLY A 112 13.05 38.60 -8.95
N ALA A 113 12.90 38.76 -10.26
CA ALA A 113 12.56 37.64 -11.16
C ALA A 113 13.65 36.56 -11.17
N ALA A 114 14.92 36.95 -11.18
CA ALA A 114 16.05 36.02 -11.14
C ALA A 114 16.09 35.21 -9.83
N MET A 115 15.88 35.83 -8.67
CA MET A 115 15.85 35.11 -7.39
C MET A 115 14.69 34.13 -7.29
N MET A 116 13.50 34.51 -7.75
CA MET A 116 12.33 33.63 -7.77
C MET A 116 12.57 32.42 -8.69
N ILE A 117 13.25 32.64 -9.81
CA ILE A 117 13.66 31.58 -10.72
C ILE A 117 14.68 30.65 -10.04
N VAL A 118 15.79 31.21 -9.57
CA VAL A 118 16.87 30.42 -8.98
C VAL A 118 16.37 29.61 -7.78
N GLY A 119 15.52 30.20 -6.93
CA GLY A 119 14.92 29.50 -5.79
C GLY A 119 14.09 28.29 -6.18
N PHE A 120 13.25 28.41 -7.21
CA PHE A 120 12.46 27.28 -7.69
C PHE A 120 13.33 26.20 -8.35
N VAL A 121 14.34 26.56 -9.13
CA VAL A 121 15.29 25.60 -9.73
C VAL A 121 16.01 24.81 -8.64
N ILE A 122 16.45 25.46 -7.56
CA ILE A 122 17.09 24.81 -6.41
C ILE A 122 16.12 23.83 -5.74
N LEU A 123 14.89 24.24 -5.44
CA LEU A 123 13.87 23.36 -4.84
C LEU A 123 13.60 22.13 -5.72
N LEU A 124 13.45 22.34 -7.03
CA LEU A 124 13.20 21.28 -7.98
C LEU A 124 14.39 20.33 -8.08
N PHE A 125 15.62 20.84 -8.13
CA PHE A 125 16.83 20.02 -8.11
C PHE A 125 16.94 19.18 -6.84
N THR A 126 16.61 19.76 -5.69
CA THR A 126 16.65 19.07 -4.39
C THR A 126 15.62 17.94 -4.35
N ALA A 127 14.39 18.20 -4.78
CA ALA A 127 13.33 17.19 -4.87
C ALA A 127 13.67 16.06 -5.87
N ILE A 128 14.24 16.39 -7.03
CA ILE A 128 14.71 15.39 -8.01
C ILE A 128 15.82 14.54 -7.40
N ARG A 129 16.82 15.16 -6.77
CA ARG A 129 17.92 14.42 -6.12
C ARG A 129 17.41 13.46 -5.08
N GLU A 130 16.54 13.93 -4.19
CA GLU A 130 15.98 13.11 -3.12
C GLU A 130 15.19 11.92 -3.70
N ARG A 131 14.44 12.15 -4.78
CA ARG A 131 13.65 11.10 -5.43
C ARG A 131 14.52 10.09 -6.19
N ILE A 132 15.60 10.52 -6.84
CA ILE A 132 16.56 9.61 -7.50
C ILE A 132 17.31 8.77 -6.46
N VAL A 133 17.76 9.38 -5.36
CA VAL A 133 18.48 8.67 -4.30
C VAL A 133 17.55 7.65 -3.63
N LYS A 134 16.32 8.03 -3.24
CA LYS A 134 15.35 7.09 -2.68
C LYS A 134 15.04 5.94 -3.64
N HIS A 135 14.89 6.21 -4.94
CA HIS A 135 14.66 5.15 -5.92
C HIS A 135 15.87 4.20 -6.08
N LYS A 136 17.10 4.71 -5.99
CA LYS A 136 18.31 3.88 -6.09
C LYS A 136 18.63 3.09 -4.82
N VAL A 137 18.26 3.62 -3.66
CA VAL A 137 18.60 3.07 -2.33
C VAL A 137 17.43 2.29 -1.73
N ASP A 138 16.37 2.00 -2.49
CA ASP A 138 15.25 1.21 -1.99
C ASP A 138 15.64 -0.29 -1.93
N PRO A 139 15.89 -0.87 -0.74
CA PRO A 139 16.31 -2.26 -0.58
C PRO A 139 15.17 -3.25 -0.84
N TYR A 140 13.94 -2.76 -0.93
CA TYR A 140 12.74 -3.58 -1.19
C TYR A 140 12.34 -3.58 -2.66
N ARG A 141 13.15 -2.97 -3.54
CA ARG A 141 12.90 -2.93 -4.99
C ARG A 141 12.84 -4.32 -5.64
N GLU A 142 13.48 -5.31 -5.03
CA GLU A 142 13.59 -6.69 -5.55
C GLU A 142 12.83 -7.71 -4.70
N VAL A 143 12.19 -7.26 -3.61
CA VAL A 143 11.42 -8.16 -2.74
C VAL A 143 10.00 -8.27 -3.30
N VAL A 144 9.84 -9.21 -4.23
CA VAL A 144 8.53 -9.73 -4.63
C VAL A 144 8.02 -10.58 -3.47
N ARG A 145 6.85 -10.26 -2.94
CA ARG A 145 6.22 -10.98 -1.83
C ARG A 145 4.97 -11.67 -2.32
#